data_AF-A0A0D6ETG0-F1
#
_entry.id   AF-A0A0D6ETG0-F1
#
_cell.length_a   1.000
_cell.length_b   1.000
_cell.length_c   1.000
_cell.angle_alpha   90.00
_cell.angle_beta   90.00
_cell.angle_gamma   90.00
#
_symmetry.space_group_name_H-M   'P 1'
#
loop_
_entity.id
_entity.type
_entity.pdbx_description
1 polymer ?
#
loop_
_entity_poly.entity_id
_entity_poly.type
_entity_poly.pdbx_seq_one_letter_code
_entity_poly.pdbx_strand_id
1 'polypeptide(L)'
;MTASDKAAYGGAATSRGGKKLLWWIIGIVVAICVILAAVLGGVLGSRAANHDHHTSSKSNSADSSSGSSGGASTNSSDTSSPTTTFETTDLAAWTWGQNKSIGMCLGSWLILEKWMVPDWFNETVNAVQPGAGVTTLDEWTFWSDLTLQREGRLQTDQPIDFAVRFSARTSASRRASHILFSSQIPAAADRLAHSLTQHFETFVTEDDIQTLYDNVRAASSSPSHLTLPHPDWLFFPQGINHLRIPTGSYSRSLSGTMRLLTVRLPAGFWAWIPTVEGEPYLNRTDIYQYYLDRVLGWAHERGMYAILDMHGVPGSQNGEQSSGHLTTEPSWFGGSASTETPDQQRSDQMIQAVTEWVANSPYRSVVTGIEPINEPRPYTNDQLVQLENYFSRSYNTIQNSSWPVATIIPYGYANLSYWYDFSAAHATDPPSMVMVDHPYPGNFPPQNDSANILQQVCAAAQRYLEYPIPLLIDEWSIYTGVKDSAFEKEFYEQQLVTWAWSAGGMYWSYKLETSQQDLANGLDYSQPSDYSLNGTVTQSTSDAFISALQSALTTSCGTVPDNVSPYNNGSFAVPTWTVEAGVRSSAAGTTLTGTSTLLSLPTAASATATNVARLKRKRAQPLRV
;
A
#
# COMPACT_ATOMS: atom_id res chain seq x y z
N MET A 1 -22.50 5.41 47.10
CA MET A 1 -23.33 6.15 48.08
C MET A 1 -22.59 7.43 48.45
N THR A 2 -23.25 8.56 48.18
CA THR A 2 -23.16 9.94 48.74
C THR A 2 -21.83 10.64 48.98
N ALA A 3 -21.79 11.85 48.42
CA ALA A 3 -20.83 12.93 48.60
C ALA A 3 -20.94 13.65 49.96
N SER A 4 -19.82 14.23 50.39
CA SER A 4 -19.78 15.42 51.26
C SER A 4 -18.35 16.00 51.24
N ASP A 5 -18.16 17.12 50.53
CA ASP A 5 -17.82 18.39 51.19
C ASP A 5 -17.55 19.50 50.16
N LYS A 6 -18.46 20.47 50.13
CA LYS A 6 -18.33 21.81 49.56
C LYS A 6 -18.59 22.81 50.69
N ALA A 7 -17.66 23.72 50.92
CA ALA A 7 -17.86 25.10 51.39
C ALA A 7 -16.47 25.72 51.61
N ALA A 8 -16.16 26.97 51.33
CA ALA A 8 -16.84 28.09 50.71
C ALA A 8 -15.79 29.21 50.54
N TYR A 9 -15.92 30.05 49.51
CA TYR A 9 -15.83 31.51 49.63
C TYR A 9 -16.37 32.14 48.33
N GLY A 10 -17.57 32.71 48.41
CA GLY A 10 -18.10 33.68 47.44
C GLY A 10 -17.62 35.10 47.79
N GLY A 11 -17.83 36.13 46.97
CA GLY A 11 -18.53 36.21 45.70
C GLY A 11 -18.57 37.64 45.13
N ALA A 12 -19.33 37.78 44.01
CA ALA A 12 -20.02 38.96 43.44
C ALA A 12 -19.17 40.21 43.05
N ALA A 13 -19.41 40.99 41.99
CA ALA A 13 -20.30 41.03 40.81
C ALA A 13 -19.74 42.16 39.90
N THR A 14 -19.87 42.17 38.57
CA THR A 14 -20.93 42.89 37.83
C THR A 14 -20.68 42.84 36.31
N SER A 15 -21.77 42.79 35.54
CA SER A 15 -21.84 42.75 34.08
C SER A 15 -21.51 44.08 33.40
N ARG A 16 -20.60 44.09 32.41
CA ARG A 16 -20.53 45.09 31.33
C ARG A 16 -19.94 44.47 30.06
N GLY A 17 -20.78 44.01 29.13
CA GLY A 17 -20.34 43.51 27.82
C GLY A 17 -21.29 43.74 26.64
N GLY A 18 -22.52 44.22 26.86
CA GLY A 18 -23.58 44.27 25.84
C GLY A 18 -23.49 45.37 24.76
N LYS A 19 -22.41 46.17 24.70
CA LYS A 19 -22.30 47.26 23.71
C LYS A 19 -21.34 46.98 22.56
N LYS A 20 -20.44 46.00 22.67
CA LYS A 20 -19.48 45.65 21.59
C LYS A 20 -20.06 44.67 20.57
N LEU A 21 -20.98 43.80 20.98
CA LEU A 21 -21.66 42.83 20.11
C LEU A 21 -22.63 43.51 19.12
N LEU A 22 -23.28 44.61 19.52
CA LEU A 22 -24.23 45.35 18.69
C LEU A 22 -23.55 46.06 17.50
N TRP A 23 -22.32 46.57 17.69
CA TRP A 23 -21.55 47.21 16.61
C TRP A 23 -20.95 46.21 15.61
N TRP A 24 -20.61 44.99 16.04
CA TRP A 24 -20.19 43.92 15.15
C TRP A 24 -21.31 43.44 14.22
N ILE A 25 -22.54 43.32 14.74
CA ILE A 25 -23.70 42.92 13.95
C ILE A 25 -24.03 43.98 12.88
N ILE A 26 -23.99 45.27 13.23
CA ILE A 26 -24.22 46.36 12.25
C ILE A 26 -23.14 46.36 11.16
N GLY A 27 -21.87 46.12 11.52
CA GLY A 27 -20.77 46.01 10.55
C GLY A 27 -20.94 44.87 9.55
N ILE A 28 -21.38 43.69 10.01
CA ILE A 28 -21.64 42.52 9.15
C ILE A 28 -22.78 42.80 8.16
N VAL A 29 -23.87 43.43 8.61
CA VAL A 29 -25.01 43.75 7.74
C VAL A 29 -24.63 44.75 6.64
N VAL A 30 -23.82 45.77 6.96
CA VAL A 30 -23.34 46.74 5.96
C VAL A 30 -22.42 46.07 4.94
N ALA A 31 -21.52 45.18 5.37
CA ALA A 31 -20.62 44.45 4.47
C ALA A 31 -21.40 43.55 3.49
N ILE A 32 -22.44 42.85 3.96
CA ILE A 32 -23.29 42.01 3.11
C ILE A 32 -24.04 42.85 2.06
N CYS A 33 -24.59 44.02 2.44
CA CYS A 33 -25.27 44.91 1.50
C CYS A 33 -24.34 45.45 0.39
N VAL A 34 -23.07 45.72 0.71
CA VAL A 34 -22.07 46.20 -0.27
C VAL A 34 -21.68 45.08 -1.24
N ILE A 35 -21.51 43.84 -0.75
CA ILE A 35 -21.22 42.68 -1.61
C ILE A 35 -22.39 42.40 -2.56
N LEU A 36 -23.63 42.45 -2.08
CA LEU A 36 -24.81 42.23 -2.92
C LEU A 36 -24.97 43.30 -4.00
N ALA A 37 -24.68 44.58 -3.69
CA ALA A 37 -24.70 45.65 -4.68
C ALA A 37 -23.61 45.48 -5.77
N ALA A 38 -22.42 45.00 -5.40
CA ALA A 38 -21.33 44.74 -6.34
C ALA A 38 -21.62 43.55 -7.27
N VAL A 39 -22.20 42.47 -6.73
CA VAL A 39 -22.56 41.27 -7.51
C VAL A 39 -23.72 41.56 -8.48
N LEU A 40 -24.75 42.30 -8.04
CA LEU A 40 -25.87 42.68 -8.90
C LEU A 40 -25.48 43.72 -9.98
N GLY A 41 -24.56 44.63 -9.67
CA GLY A 41 -24.02 45.60 -10.64
C GLY A 41 -23.16 44.97 -11.73
N GLY A 42 -22.41 43.90 -11.42
CA GLY A 42 -21.55 43.20 -12.38
C GLY A 42 -22.31 42.33 -13.39
N VAL A 43 -23.45 41.75 -12.98
CA VAL A 43 -24.23 40.82 -13.82
C VAL A 43 -25.19 41.54 -14.78
N LEU A 44 -25.56 42.80 -14.52
CA LEU A 44 -26.44 43.59 -15.39
C LEU A 44 -25.71 44.47 -16.42
N GLY A 45 -24.38 44.63 -16.30
CA GLY A 45 -23.58 45.51 -17.14
C GLY A 45 -22.96 44.88 -18.40
N SER A 46 -23.01 43.55 -18.55
CA SER A 46 -22.41 42.86 -19.70
C SER A 46 -23.45 42.39 -20.71
N ARG A 47 -23.80 43.32 -21.60
CA ARG A 47 -23.93 43.10 -23.04
C ARG A 47 -25.19 42.39 -23.53
N ALA A 48 -26.23 43.20 -23.59
CA ALA A 48 -26.93 43.43 -24.85
C ALA A 48 -25.98 44.06 -25.90
N ALA A 49 -25.88 43.47 -27.10
CA ALA A 49 -25.75 44.20 -28.37
C ALA A 49 -25.86 43.25 -29.59
N ASN A 50 -26.87 43.53 -30.42
CA ASN A 50 -26.99 43.32 -31.87
C ASN A 50 -27.47 41.97 -32.44
N HIS A 51 -28.79 41.90 -32.63
CA HIS A 51 -29.54 41.83 -33.91
C HIS A 51 -28.97 40.98 -35.07
N ASP A 52 -29.70 39.94 -35.52
CA ASP A 52 -30.66 40.06 -36.65
C ASP A 52 -31.43 38.76 -36.97
N HIS A 53 -32.76 38.92 -36.98
CA HIS A 53 -33.78 38.45 -37.95
C HIS A 53 -33.87 37.01 -38.53
N HIS A 54 -35.11 36.50 -38.40
CA HIS A 54 -35.93 35.67 -39.32
C HIS A 54 -36.17 34.15 -39.06
N THR A 55 -37.37 33.92 -38.51
CA THR A 55 -38.45 32.98 -38.96
C THR A 55 -38.34 31.47 -38.77
N SER A 56 -39.10 31.00 -37.77
CA SER A 56 -40.05 29.87 -37.76
C SER A 56 -40.05 28.85 -38.91
N SER A 57 -39.99 27.55 -38.56
CA SER A 57 -41.19 26.68 -38.49
C SER A 57 -40.82 25.22 -38.16
N LYS A 58 -41.72 24.55 -37.44
CA LYS A 58 -41.73 23.11 -37.14
C LYS A 58 -42.09 22.30 -38.39
N SER A 59 -41.53 21.09 -38.55
CA SER A 59 -42.31 19.86 -38.77
C SER A 59 -41.41 18.61 -38.91
N ASN A 60 -41.98 17.49 -38.46
CA ASN A 60 -41.50 16.12 -38.55
C ASN A 60 -41.21 15.67 -39.99
N SER A 61 -40.33 14.68 -40.17
CA SER A 61 -40.67 13.33 -40.67
C SER A 61 -39.41 12.50 -40.93
N ALA A 62 -39.51 11.21 -40.66
CA ALA A 62 -38.58 10.17 -41.08
C ALA A 62 -38.59 10.01 -42.60
N ASP A 63 -37.45 9.69 -43.22
CA ASP A 63 -37.31 8.44 -43.98
C ASP A 63 -35.85 8.13 -44.35
N SER A 64 -35.65 6.84 -44.56
CA SER A 64 -34.50 6.11 -45.05
C SER A 64 -34.03 6.46 -46.47
N SER A 65 -32.73 6.32 -46.74
CA SER A 65 -32.17 5.45 -47.81
C SER A 65 -30.77 5.87 -48.29
N SER A 66 -30.08 4.84 -48.77
CA SER A 66 -28.73 4.70 -49.31
C SER A 66 -28.22 5.76 -50.29
N GLY A 67 -26.92 6.08 -50.19
CA GLY A 67 -26.14 6.75 -51.23
C GLY A 67 -24.64 6.62 -50.99
N SER A 68 -23.99 5.70 -51.70
CA SER A 68 -22.53 5.58 -51.80
C SER A 68 -21.99 6.59 -52.81
N SER A 69 -20.94 7.35 -52.45
CA SER A 69 -19.73 7.51 -53.29
C SER A 69 -18.75 8.56 -52.73
N GLY A 70 -17.48 8.14 -52.56
CA GLY A 70 -16.31 8.95 -52.93
C GLY A 70 -15.72 9.89 -51.88
N GLY A 71 -14.58 9.51 -51.29
CA GLY A 71 -13.76 10.45 -50.52
C GLY A 71 -12.50 9.83 -49.92
N ALA A 72 -11.41 9.92 -50.67
CA ALA A 72 -10.01 9.99 -50.24
C ALA A 72 -9.53 9.09 -49.07
N SER A 73 -8.70 8.11 -49.41
CA SER A 73 -7.80 7.41 -48.49
C SER A 73 -6.79 8.38 -47.86
N THR A 74 -7.03 8.78 -46.62
CA THR A 74 -5.98 9.22 -45.71
C THR A 74 -5.56 8.03 -44.86
N ASN A 75 -4.37 7.49 -45.13
CA ASN A 75 -3.71 6.57 -44.21
C ASN A 75 -3.30 7.36 -42.96
N SER A 76 -4.18 7.45 -41.96
CA SER A 76 -3.78 7.68 -40.58
C SER A 76 -3.46 6.32 -39.98
N SER A 77 -2.19 6.04 -39.79
CA SER A 77 -1.75 4.98 -38.89
C SER A 77 -2.07 5.43 -37.46
N ASP A 78 -3.31 5.22 -37.03
CA ASP A 78 -3.67 5.28 -35.63
C ASP A 78 -2.98 4.11 -34.92
N THR A 79 -1.84 4.39 -34.32
CA THR A 79 -1.27 3.57 -33.25
C THR A 79 -2.08 3.83 -31.99
N SER A 80 -3.35 3.41 -31.97
CA SER A 80 -4.06 3.21 -30.71
C SER A 80 -3.60 1.86 -30.15
N SER A 81 -2.89 1.91 -29.02
CA SER A 81 -2.66 0.71 -28.22
C SER A 81 -4.01 0.04 -27.95
N PRO A 82 -4.15 -1.28 -28.14
CA PRO A 82 -5.44 -1.94 -27.99
C PRO A 82 -5.90 -1.83 -26.54
N THR A 83 -6.80 -0.90 -26.26
CA THR A 83 -7.47 -0.79 -24.97
C THR A 83 -8.45 -1.95 -24.87
N THR A 84 -8.17 -2.88 -23.97
CA THR A 84 -9.12 -3.95 -23.64
C THR A 84 -9.99 -3.49 -22.49
N THR A 85 -11.30 -3.42 -22.75
CA THR A 85 -12.32 -3.22 -21.72
C THR A 85 -12.64 -4.56 -21.07
N PHE A 86 -12.60 -4.62 -19.75
CA PHE A 86 -13.00 -5.80 -18.98
C PHE A 86 -14.08 -5.43 -17.96
N GLU A 87 -14.87 -6.42 -17.57
CA GLU A 87 -15.92 -6.28 -16.56
C GLU A 87 -15.47 -6.95 -15.26
N THR A 88 -15.65 -6.26 -14.12
CA THR A 88 -15.42 -6.82 -12.79
C THR A 88 -16.74 -6.89 -12.02
N THR A 89 -16.86 -7.88 -11.12
CA THR A 89 -17.96 -7.98 -10.15
C THR A 89 -17.41 -7.73 -8.77
N ASP A 90 -18.03 -6.83 -8.01
CA ASP A 90 -17.54 -6.50 -6.67
C ASP A 90 -17.54 -7.72 -5.73
N LEU A 91 -16.47 -7.85 -4.92
CA LEU A 91 -16.35 -8.88 -3.88
C LEU A 91 -17.38 -8.66 -2.75
N ALA A 92 -17.59 -9.70 -1.94
CA ALA A 92 -18.41 -9.61 -0.74
C ALA A 92 -17.87 -8.53 0.22
N ALA A 93 -18.74 -7.95 1.05
CA ALA A 93 -18.32 -6.98 2.05
C ALA A 93 -17.45 -7.67 3.13
N TRP A 94 -16.33 -7.04 3.46
CA TRP A 94 -15.53 -7.41 4.62
C TRP A 94 -16.06 -6.65 5.85
N THR A 95 -16.36 -7.37 6.92
CA THR A 95 -16.82 -6.79 8.17
C THR A 95 -15.75 -7.01 9.24
N TRP A 96 -15.03 -5.96 9.59
CA TRP A 96 -14.01 -6.06 10.63
C TRP A 96 -14.65 -6.44 11.96
N GLY A 97 -14.04 -7.44 12.60
CA GLY A 97 -14.55 -8.12 13.78
C GLY A 97 -15.28 -9.43 13.45
N GLN A 98 -16.02 -9.53 12.34
CA GLN A 98 -16.56 -10.83 11.91
C GLN A 98 -15.52 -11.63 11.15
N ASN A 99 -14.88 -10.99 10.17
CA ASN A 99 -13.83 -11.60 9.38
C ASN A 99 -12.48 -11.48 10.09
N LYS A 100 -11.69 -12.56 10.09
CA LYS A 100 -10.31 -12.56 10.59
C LYS A 100 -9.31 -12.38 9.45
N SER A 101 -8.44 -11.39 9.62
CA SER A 101 -7.28 -11.14 8.76
C SER A 101 -6.18 -12.15 9.07
N ILE A 102 -5.78 -12.92 8.05
CA ILE A 102 -4.51 -13.63 8.02
C ILE A 102 -3.81 -13.09 6.80
N GLY A 103 -2.93 -12.12 7.03
CA GLY A 103 -2.41 -11.29 5.96
C GLY A 103 -0.90 -11.17 5.95
N MET A 104 -0.40 -10.55 4.89
CA MET A 104 1.02 -10.24 4.70
C MET A 104 1.16 -8.79 4.27
N CYS A 105 2.20 -8.13 4.76
CA CYS A 105 2.56 -6.79 4.31
C CYS A 105 3.47 -6.90 3.09
N LEU A 106 3.19 -6.13 2.03
CA LEU A 106 4.06 -6.00 0.86
C LEU A 106 5.05 -4.84 1.07
N GLY A 107 5.90 -4.99 2.09
CA GLY A 107 6.91 -4.01 2.48
C GLY A 107 8.01 -3.85 1.44
N SER A 108 8.69 -2.71 1.47
CA SER A 108 9.71 -2.31 0.50
C SER A 108 9.26 -2.31 -0.97
N TRP A 109 7.97 -2.42 -1.27
CA TRP A 109 7.46 -2.40 -2.64
C TRP A 109 7.24 -0.98 -3.14
N LEU A 110 6.24 -0.24 -2.64
CA LEU A 110 5.90 1.13 -3.09
C LEU A 110 6.47 2.24 -2.21
N ILE A 111 7.05 1.86 -1.07
CA ILE A 111 7.91 2.69 -0.23
C ILE A 111 9.13 1.85 0.11
N LEU A 112 10.33 2.39 -0.09
CA LEU A 112 11.57 1.63 -0.02
C LEU A 112 12.17 1.61 1.38
N GLU A 113 12.50 0.42 1.85
CA GLU A 113 13.29 0.23 3.06
C GLU A 113 14.57 -0.54 2.74
N LYS A 114 15.70 0.13 2.92
CA LYS A 114 17.00 -0.40 2.47
C LYS A 114 17.29 -1.78 3.04
N TRP A 115 16.96 -2.03 4.30
CA TRP A 115 17.25 -3.32 4.94
C TRP A 115 16.50 -4.50 4.33
N MET A 116 15.44 -4.26 3.56
CA MET A 116 14.67 -5.31 2.89
C MET A 116 15.20 -5.68 1.50
N VAL A 117 15.83 -4.73 0.81
CA VAL A 117 16.42 -4.91 -0.53
C VAL A 117 17.81 -4.25 -0.64
N PRO A 118 18.75 -4.52 0.30
CA PRO A 118 19.99 -3.76 0.47
C PRO A 118 20.89 -3.76 -0.77
N ASP A 119 21.05 -4.89 -1.44
CA ASP A 119 21.94 -5.00 -2.61
C ASP A 119 21.39 -4.18 -3.78
N TRP A 120 20.13 -4.37 -4.17
CA TRP A 120 19.49 -3.59 -5.24
C TRP A 120 19.49 -2.09 -4.92
N PHE A 121 19.19 -1.71 -3.69
CA PHE A 121 19.16 -0.32 -3.25
C PHE A 121 20.55 0.33 -3.40
N ASN A 122 21.58 -0.33 -2.88
CA ASN A 122 22.96 0.12 -2.98
C ASN A 122 23.44 0.19 -4.43
N GLU A 123 23.18 -0.85 -5.24
CA GLU A 123 23.58 -0.92 -6.64
C GLU A 123 22.93 0.18 -7.47
N THR A 124 21.63 0.43 -7.27
CA THR A 124 20.88 1.46 -7.99
C THR A 124 21.44 2.86 -7.70
N VAL A 125 21.68 3.17 -6.43
CA VAL A 125 22.32 4.45 -6.05
C VAL A 125 23.72 4.54 -6.62
N ASN A 126 24.54 3.51 -6.44
CA ASN A 126 25.95 3.51 -6.86
C ASN A 126 26.12 3.59 -8.39
N ALA A 127 25.14 3.10 -9.17
CA ALA A 127 25.14 3.23 -10.62
C ALA A 127 25.05 4.70 -11.08
N VAL A 128 24.43 5.56 -10.27
CA VAL A 128 24.34 7.00 -10.53
C VAL A 128 25.45 7.75 -9.77
N GLN A 129 25.59 7.51 -8.48
CA GLN A 129 26.54 8.17 -7.59
C GLN A 129 27.45 7.13 -6.90
N PRO A 130 28.59 6.76 -7.51
CA PRO A 130 29.46 5.72 -6.98
C PRO A 130 29.89 5.98 -5.53
N GLY A 131 29.63 5.00 -4.65
CA GLY A 131 29.98 5.06 -3.25
C GLY A 131 28.93 5.72 -2.35
N ALA A 132 27.85 6.28 -2.90
CA ALA A 132 26.79 6.87 -2.08
C ALA A 132 25.86 5.83 -1.44
N GLY A 133 25.75 4.64 -2.05
CA GLY A 133 24.85 3.59 -1.56
C GLY A 133 25.07 3.26 -0.08
N VAL A 134 26.31 3.32 0.43
CA VAL A 134 26.58 3.06 1.85
C VAL A 134 25.98 4.10 2.80
N THR A 135 25.81 5.35 2.37
CA THR A 135 25.28 6.47 3.17
C THR A 135 23.81 6.78 2.88
N THR A 136 23.26 6.31 1.77
CA THR A 136 21.83 6.40 1.48
C THR A 136 21.09 5.38 2.36
N LEU A 137 20.14 5.83 3.18
CA LEU A 137 19.46 5.00 4.18
C LEU A 137 17.95 4.93 4.00
N ASP A 138 17.36 5.87 3.26
CA ASP A 138 15.91 6.03 3.11
C ASP A 138 15.55 6.42 1.67
N GLU A 139 14.26 6.41 1.37
CA GLU A 139 13.76 6.76 0.03
C GLU A 139 14.00 8.25 -0.31
N TRP A 140 13.95 9.16 0.67
CA TRP A 140 14.28 10.57 0.49
C TRP A 140 15.70 10.77 -0.07
N THR A 141 16.70 10.19 0.60
CA THR A 141 18.10 10.31 0.17
C THR A 141 18.33 9.52 -1.10
N PHE A 142 17.65 8.38 -1.29
CA PHE A 142 17.70 7.61 -2.53
C PHE A 142 17.34 8.49 -3.72
N TRP A 143 16.20 9.18 -3.68
CA TRP A 143 15.82 10.08 -4.76
C TRP A 143 16.70 11.33 -4.84
N SER A 144 17.21 11.83 -3.72
CA SER A 144 18.16 12.95 -3.70
C SER A 144 19.45 12.61 -4.45
N ASP A 145 20.09 11.47 -4.16
CA ASP A 145 21.30 11.01 -4.82
C ASP A 145 21.07 10.73 -6.31
N LEU A 146 19.89 10.20 -6.65
CA LEU A 146 19.50 9.97 -8.03
C LEU A 146 19.23 11.27 -8.81
N THR A 147 18.76 12.32 -8.15
CA THR A 147 18.46 13.63 -8.76
C THR A 147 19.66 14.58 -8.82
N LEU A 148 20.62 14.49 -7.89
CA LEU A 148 21.84 15.35 -7.82
C LEU A 148 22.72 15.29 -9.09
N GLN A 149 22.59 14.28 -9.95
CA GLN A 149 23.24 14.29 -11.27
C GLN A 149 22.55 15.14 -12.35
N ARG A 150 21.32 15.64 -12.12
CA ARG A 150 20.68 16.58 -13.05
C ARG A 150 21.41 17.91 -13.16
N GLU A 151 22.05 18.37 -12.07
CA GLU A 151 22.69 19.69 -12.02
C GLU A 151 24.20 19.63 -12.30
N GLY A 152 24.84 18.47 -12.08
CA GLY A 152 26.29 18.28 -12.28
C GLY A 152 26.71 17.74 -13.66
N ARG A 153 25.81 17.15 -14.45
CA ARG A 153 26.11 16.59 -15.79
C ARG A 153 25.10 17.02 -16.86
N LEU A 154 25.25 18.26 -17.30
CA LEU A 154 24.89 18.69 -18.66
C LEU A 154 25.97 18.29 -19.71
N GLN A 155 26.98 17.50 -19.33
CA GLN A 155 28.07 17.10 -20.20
C GLN A 155 28.46 15.65 -19.95
N THR A 156 27.87 14.71 -20.69
CA THR A 156 28.54 13.59 -21.40
C THR A 156 27.49 12.55 -21.78
N ASP A 157 27.14 12.54 -23.08
CA ASP A 157 26.33 11.52 -23.73
C ASP A 157 27.09 10.19 -23.81
N GLN A 158 27.20 9.44 -22.71
CA GLN A 158 27.67 8.05 -22.77
C GLN A 158 26.59 7.12 -22.18
N PRO A 159 26.12 6.11 -22.94
CA PRO A 159 25.20 5.11 -22.42
C PRO A 159 25.93 4.22 -21.39
N ILE A 160 25.35 4.06 -20.21
CA ILE A 160 25.76 3.08 -19.21
C ILE A 160 24.96 1.80 -19.50
N ASP A 161 25.66 0.72 -19.83
CA ASP A 161 25.07 -0.57 -20.20
C ASP A 161 24.65 -1.32 -18.91
N PHE A 162 23.35 -1.34 -18.60
CA PHE A 162 22.80 -2.10 -17.48
C PHE A 162 22.69 -3.58 -17.87
N ALA A 163 23.78 -4.31 -17.72
CA ALA A 163 23.79 -5.77 -17.81
C ALA A 163 23.83 -6.39 -16.39
N VAL A 164 22.73 -6.26 -15.63
CA VAL A 164 22.58 -7.01 -14.38
C VAL A 164 22.15 -8.43 -14.73
N ARG A 165 23.05 -9.39 -14.53
CA ARG A 165 22.82 -10.81 -14.81
C ARG A 165 21.99 -11.45 -13.70
N PHE A 166 20.67 -11.37 -13.78
CA PHE A 166 19.81 -12.33 -13.08
C PHE A 166 19.63 -13.59 -13.95
N SER A 167 20.18 -14.72 -13.48
CA SER A 167 19.97 -16.03 -14.09
C SER A 167 18.55 -16.51 -13.79
N ALA A 168 17.57 -16.08 -14.59
CA ALA A 168 16.24 -16.69 -14.60
C ALA A 168 16.36 -18.18 -14.99
N ARG A 169 16.10 -19.09 -14.04
CA ARG A 169 15.82 -20.49 -14.37
C ARG A 169 14.43 -20.53 -15.01
N THR A 170 14.41 -20.52 -16.34
CA THR A 170 13.18 -20.70 -17.11
C THR A 170 12.75 -22.16 -17.07
N SER A 171 11.50 -22.41 -16.69
CA SER A 171 10.74 -23.55 -17.18
C SER A 171 9.57 -23.00 -17.99
N ALA A 172 9.52 -23.40 -19.27
CA ALA A 172 8.68 -22.79 -20.28
C ALA A 172 7.22 -23.24 -20.19
N SER A 173 6.28 -22.32 -20.06
CA SER A 173 5.25 -22.00 -21.07
C SER A 173 4.16 -21.10 -20.49
N ARG A 174 4.30 -19.79 -20.69
CA ARG A 174 3.23 -18.79 -20.83
C ARG A 174 3.92 -17.55 -21.42
N ARG A 175 3.30 -16.91 -22.41
CA ARG A 175 3.90 -15.77 -23.12
C ARG A 175 4.04 -14.58 -22.16
N ALA A 176 5.16 -14.50 -21.45
CA ALA A 176 5.65 -13.24 -20.92
C ALA A 176 6.25 -12.47 -22.10
N SER A 177 5.61 -11.37 -22.46
CA SER A 177 6.12 -10.43 -23.45
C SER A 177 7.35 -9.74 -22.85
N HIS A 178 8.53 -10.31 -23.02
CA HIS A 178 9.79 -9.61 -22.71
C HIS A 178 9.97 -8.45 -23.70
N ILE A 179 9.83 -7.22 -23.21
CA ILE A 179 10.13 -6.00 -23.99
C ILE A 179 11.60 -5.64 -23.76
N LEU A 180 12.38 -5.63 -24.85
CA LEU A 180 13.74 -5.09 -24.88
C LEU A 180 13.67 -3.59 -25.15
N PHE A 181 14.31 -2.78 -24.30
CA PHE A 181 14.32 -1.32 -24.39
C PHE A 181 15.34 -0.82 -25.43
N SER A 182 14.95 0.14 -26.26
CA SER A 182 15.82 0.81 -27.25
C SER A 182 16.09 2.27 -26.87
N SER A 183 17.32 2.71 -27.13
CA SER A 183 17.86 4.04 -26.87
C SER A 183 17.22 5.17 -27.70
N GLN A 184 16.66 6.19 -27.03
CA GLN A 184 16.77 7.65 -27.34
C GLN A 184 15.53 8.45 -26.87
N ILE A 185 15.47 8.84 -25.58
CA ILE A 185 14.57 9.87 -24.97
C ILE A 185 15.35 10.50 -23.76
N PRO A 186 15.16 11.77 -23.34
CA PRO A 186 16.09 12.51 -22.47
C PRO A 186 16.47 11.78 -21.17
N ALA A 187 17.78 11.60 -20.98
CA ALA A 187 18.27 10.34 -20.46
C ALA A 187 18.13 10.12 -18.93
N ALA A 188 17.89 11.13 -18.09
CA ALA A 188 18.00 10.97 -16.63
C ALA A 188 16.68 10.68 -15.90
N ALA A 189 15.61 11.44 -16.14
CA ALA A 189 14.31 11.23 -15.49
C ALA A 189 13.72 9.86 -15.82
N ASP A 190 13.86 9.45 -17.08
CA ASP A 190 13.38 8.15 -17.56
C ASP A 190 14.20 6.99 -17.00
N ARG A 191 15.49 7.19 -16.69
CA ARG A 191 16.32 6.15 -16.03
C ARG A 191 15.90 5.89 -14.59
N LEU A 192 15.56 6.93 -13.84
CA LEU A 192 15.15 6.77 -12.44
C LEU A 192 13.75 6.15 -12.34
N ALA A 193 12.82 6.62 -13.19
CA ALA A 193 11.53 5.97 -13.34
C ALA A 193 11.68 4.51 -13.82
N HIS A 194 12.68 4.22 -14.66
CA HIS A 194 12.97 2.85 -15.11
C HIS A 194 13.42 1.92 -13.98
N SER A 195 14.38 2.33 -13.13
CA SER A 195 14.82 1.50 -12.01
C SER A 195 13.69 1.21 -11.02
N LEU A 196 12.86 2.22 -10.71
CA LEU A 196 11.72 2.04 -9.81
C LEU A 196 10.61 1.19 -10.44
N THR A 197 10.27 1.42 -11.70
CA THR A 197 9.27 0.59 -12.39
C THR A 197 9.75 -0.86 -12.52
N GLN A 198 11.04 -1.08 -12.79
CA GLN A 198 11.63 -2.42 -12.78
C GLN A 198 11.46 -3.10 -11.41
N HIS A 199 11.73 -2.38 -10.32
CA HIS A 199 11.48 -2.87 -8.96
C HIS A 199 10.00 -3.22 -8.77
N PHE A 200 9.09 -2.31 -9.11
CA PHE A 200 7.65 -2.56 -8.97
C PHE A 200 7.15 -3.74 -9.83
N GLU A 201 7.73 -3.94 -11.01
CA GLU A 201 7.40 -5.04 -11.91
C GLU A 201 7.87 -6.40 -11.41
N THR A 202 9.03 -6.46 -10.75
CA THR A 202 9.73 -7.71 -10.48
C THR A 202 9.71 -8.12 -9.01
N PHE A 203 9.56 -7.16 -8.09
CA PHE A 203 9.56 -7.43 -6.65
C PHE A 203 8.23 -8.01 -6.16
N VAL A 204 7.10 -7.54 -6.69
CA VAL A 204 5.77 -8.13 -6.46
C VAL A 204 5.12 -8.49 -7.79
N THR A 205 4.90 -9.79 -7.99
CA THR A 205 4.35 -10.37 -9.22
C THR A 205 3.02 -11.06 -8.99
N GLU A 206 2.33 -11.45 -10.07
CA GLU A 206 1.11 -12.25 -9.95
C GLU A 206 1.39 -13.59 -9.27
N ASP A 207 2.53 -14.21 -9.55
CA ASP A 207 2.93 -15.49 -8.94
C ASP A 207 3.11 -15.33 -7.42
N ASP A 208 3.51 -14.16 -6.94
CA ASP A 208 3.58 -13.85 -5.51
C ASP A 208 2.18 -13.80 -4.88
N ILE A 209 1.24 -13.07 -5.51
CA ILE A 209 -0.15 -13.02 -5.03
C ILE A 209 -0.82 -14.39 -5.14
N GLN A 210 -0.51 -15.17 -6.18
CA GLN A 210 -0.94 -16.55 -6.31
C GLN A 210 -0.37 -17.41 -5.18
N THR A 211 0.90 -17.27 -4.83
CA THR A 211 1.55 -18.02 -3.74
C THR A 211 0.91 -17.68 -2.39
N LEU A 212 0.68 -16.40 -2.13
CA LEU A 212 -0.03 -15.92 -0.95
C LEU A 212 -1.43 -16.54 -0.85
N TYR A 213 -2.18 -16.57 -1.96
CA TYR A 213 -3.48 -17.20 -2.01
C TYR A 213 -3.43 -18.73 -1.85
N ASP A 214 -2.46 -19.37 -2.50
CA ASP A 214 -2.37 -20.83 -2.64
C ASP A 214 -1.80 -21.52 -1.41
N ASN A 215 -1.30 -20.79 -0.41
CA ASN A 215 -0.39 -21.17 0.69
C ASN A 215 -0.68 -22.48 1.47
N VAL A 216 -0.76 -23.61 0.75
CA VAL A 216 -0.27 -24.99 0.95
C VAL A 216 -0.09 -25.66 -0.43
N ARG A 217 1.09 -25.46 -1.01
CA ARG A 217 1.82 -26.41 -1.87
C ARG A 217 3.29 -25.95 -1.78
N ALA A 218 4.27 -26.72 -1.33
CA ALA A 218 4.40 -28.16 -1.39
C ALA A 218 5.42 -28.67 -0.34
N ALA A 219 4.96 -29.48 0.61
CA ALA A 219 5.81 -30.55 1.11
C ALA A 219 5.90 -31.63 0.02
N SER A 220 6.70 -31.40 -1.03
CA SER A 220 7.26 -32.50 -1.81
C SER A 220 8.59 -32.88 -1.18
N SER A 221 8.58 -34.04 -0.54
CA SER A 221 9.72 -34.83 -0.10
C SER A 221 10.95 -34.73 -1.01
N SER A 222 11.96 -33.95 -0.61
CA SER A 222 13.35 -34.38 -0.40
C SER A 222 14.24 -33.15 -0.17
N PRO A 223 15.10 -33.15 0.87
CA PRO A 223 16.08 -32.11 1.08
C PRO A 223 17.29 -32.34 0.17
N SER A 224 17.74 -31.30 -0.51
CA SER A 224 19.14 -31.19 -0.87
C SER A 224 19.56 -29.76 -0.68
N HIS A 225 20.26 -29.54 0.44
CA HIS A 225 21.23 -28.48 0.62
C HIS A 225 21.90 -28.13 -0.71
N LEU A 226 21.91 -26.84 -1.04
CA LEU A 226 22.89 -26.29 -1.97
C LEU A 226 23.86 -25.44 -1.15
N THR A 227 24.68 -26.15 -0.37
CA THR A 227 26.07 -25.75 -0.18
C THR A 227 26.68 -25.55 -1.56
N LEU A 228 27.08 -24.33 -1.89
CA LEU A 228 27.91 -24.06 -3.07
C LEU A 228 29.32 -24.60 -2.80
N PRO A 229 29.88 -25.51 -3.63
CA PRO A 229 31.31 -25.60 -3.79
C PRO A 229 31.77 -24.66 -4.91
N HIS A 230 32.97 -24.12 -4.71
CA HIS A 230 33.81 -23.43 -5.69
C HIS A 230 34.10 -24.30 -6.94
N PRO A 231 34.77 -23.79 -8.01
CA PRO A 231 34.40 -24.03 -9.39
C PRO A 231 35.39 -24.94 -10.11
N ASP A 232 34.93 -25.93 -10.87
CA ASP A 232 35.80 -26.55 -11.87
C ASP A 232 35.04 -26.77 -13.18
N TRP A 233 35.82 -26.59 -14.25
CA TRP A 233 35.39 -26.35 -15.61
C TRP A 233 34.95 -27.63 -16.36
N LEU A 234 34.25 -27.39 -17.48
CA LEU A 234 34.23 -28.15 -18.75
C LEU A 234 33.20 -29.29 -18.99
N PHE A 235 32.72 -29.25 -20.24
CA PHE A 235 32.07 -30.27 -21.09
C PHE A 235 30.53 -30.36 -21.16
N PHE A 236 29.99 -29.85 -22.27
CA PHE A 236 28.78 -30.37 -22.94
C PHE A 236 29.06 -31.79 -23.50
N PRO A 237 28.05 -32.67 -23.57
CA PRO A 237 27.39 -32.86 -24.87
C PRO A 237 25.87 -33.15 -24.83
N GLN A 238 25.17 -32.44 -25.71
CA GLN A 238 24.09 -32.87 -26.63
C GLN A 238 23.25 -34.13 -26.33
N GLY A 239 21.94 -33.91 -26.13
CA GLY A 239 20.89 -34.47 -27.00
C GLY A 239 20.03 -35.60 -26.44
N ILE A 240 18.73 -35.37 -26.24
CA ILE A 240 17.59 -36.26 -26.60
C ILE A 240 16.34 -35.39 -26.86
N ASN A 241 15.68 -35.66 -27.99
CA ASN A 241 14.44 -35.06 -28.47
C ASN A 241 13.18 -35.69 -27.84
N HIS A 242 12.11 -34.88 -27.79
CA HIS A 242 10.68 -35.24 -27.68
C HIS A 242 10.20 -35.96 -26.40
N LEU A 243 9.47 -35.23 -25.53
CA LEU A 243 8.50 -35.82 -24.62
C LEU A 243 7.09 -35.29 -24.93
N ARG A 244 6.21 -36.21 -25.34
CA ARG A 244 4.79 -36.03 -25.65
C ARG A 244 4.03 -35.87 -24.31
N ILE A 245 3.32 -34.75 -24.13
CA ILE A 245 2.46 -34.52 -22.95
C ILE A 245 1.20 -35.41 -23.09
N PRO A 246 0.89 -36.32 -22.14
CA PRO A 246 -0.37 -37.03 -22.15
C PRO A 246 -1.49 -36.13 -21.61
N THR A 247 -2.56 -35.99 -22.38
CA THR A 247 -3.87 -35.51 -21.91
C THR A 247 -4.47 -36.59 -21.00
N GLY A 248 -4.19 -36.50 -19.70
CA GLY A 248 -4.78 -37.34 -18.67
C GLY A 248 -5.42 -36.48 -17.59
N SER A 249 -6.70 -36.72 -17.30
CA SER A 249 -7.44 -36.13 -16.20
C SER A 249 -6.83 -36.59 -14.87
N TYR A 250 -5.89 -35.83 -14.32
CA TYR A 250 -5.38 -36.08 -12.98
C TYR A 250 -6.37 -35.52 -11.96
N SER A 251 -7.12 -36.40 -11.29
CA SER A 251 -7.71 -36.07 -10.00
C SER A 251 -6.56 -35.90 -9.00
N ARG A 252 -6.06 -34.67 -8.83
CA ARG A 252 -5.13 -34.35 -7.75
C ARG A 252 -5.92 -34.33 -6.44
N SER A 253 -5.60 -35.26 -5.55
CA SER A 253 -5.92 -35.15 -4.13
C SER A 253 -5.24 -33.89 -3.59
N LEU A 254 -6.03 -32.83 -3.33
CA LEU A 254 -5.57 -31.60 -2.72
C LEU A 254 -5.35 -31.86 -1.22
N SER A 255 -4.09 -31.99 -0.80
CA SER A 255 -3.75 -31.91 0.62
C SER A 255 -3.84 -30.43 1.05
N GLY A 256 -4.95 -30.11 1.74
CA GLY A 256 -5.24 -28.97 2.63
C GLY A 256 -4.57 -27.63 2.42
N THR A 257 -5.33 -26.59 2.04
CA THR A 257 -4.80 -25.25 1.76
C THR A 257 -5.32 -24.19 2.74
N MET A 258 -4.41 -23.41 3.35
CA MET A 258 -4.66 -22.13 4.01
C MET A 258 -4.75 -21.06 2.91
N ARG A 259 -5.79 -20.22 2.95
CA ARG A 259 -5.89 -19.06 2.07
C ARG A 259 -5.54 -17.82 2.87
N LEU A 260 -4.47 -17.13 2.50
CA LEU A 260 -4.27 -15.76 2.97
C LEU A 260 -5.32 -14.89 2.27
N LEU A 261 -6.01 -14.06 3.04
CA LEU A 261 -7.15 -13.31 2.55
C LEU A 261 -6.89 -11.82 2.46
N THR A 262 -5.79 -11.32 3.02
CA THR A 262 -5.53 -9.89 3.13
C THR A 262 -4.08 -9.56 2.79
N VAL A 263 -3.87 -8.47 2.05
CA VAL A 263 -2.54 -7.86 1.85
C VAL A 263 -2.55 -6.42 2.35
N ARG A 264 -1.50 -5.98 3.04
CA ARG A 264 -1.29 -4.57 3.41
C ARG A 264 -0.33 -3.96 2.42
N LEU A 265 -0.69 -2.80 1.89
CA LEU A 265 0.01 -2.12 0.81
C LEU A 265 0.56 -0.76 1.31
N PRO A 266 1.76 -0.74 1.90
CA PRO A 266 2.45 0.47 2.30
C PRO A 266 2.80 1.36 1.10
N ALA A 267 2.44 2.64 1.14
CA ALA A 267 2.83 3.63 0.15
C ALA A 267 3.06 5.01 0.77
N GLY A 268 4.05 5.75 0.27
CA GLY A 268 4.27 7.14 0.66
C GLY A 268 3.30 8.12 -0.02
N PHE A 269 3.16 9.32 0.52
CA PHE A 269 2.25 10.35 0.00
C PHE A 269 2.50 10.74 -1.45
N TRP A 270 3.74 10.57 -1.94
CA TRP A 270 4.13 10.84 -3.34
C TRP A 270 3.48 9.88 -4.35
N ALA A 271 2.84 8.79 -3.90
CA ALA A 271 1.99 7.94 -4.72
C ALA A 271 0.60 8.54 -4.98
N TRP A 272 0.19 9.56 -4.21
CA TRP A 272 -1.19 10.04 -4.14
C TRP A 272 -1.34 11.51 -4.50
N ILE A 273 -0.41 12.36 -4.05
CA ILE A 273 -0.43 13.80 -4.27
C ILE A 273 0.90 14.30 -4.84
N PRO A 274 0.90 15.46 -5.52
CA PRO A 274 2.13 16.06 -5.99
C PRO A 274 3.13 16.37 -4.87
N THR A 275 4.40 16.12 -5.16
CA THR A 275 5.51 16.65 -4.36
C THR A 275 5.60 18.18 -4.47
N VAL A 276 6.15 18.81 -3.43
CA VAL A 276 6.44 20.26 -3.40
C VAL A 276 7.95 20.52 -3.48
N GLU A 277 8.33 21.79 -3.58
CA GLU A 277 9.75 22.18 -3.63
C GLU A 277 10.53 21.64 -2.42
N GLY A 278 11.67 21.00 -2.69
CA GLY A 278 12.51 20.36 -1.67
C GLY A 278 12.24 18.87 -1.46
N GLU A 279 11.10 18.34 -1.93
CA GLU A 279 10.80 16.90 -1.85
C GLU A 279 11.37 16.16 -3.06
N PRO A 280 12.31 15.21 -2.87
CA PRO A 280 13.07 14.62 -3.97
C PRO A 280 12.32 13.48 -4.68
N TYR A 281 11.22 12.98 -4.11
CA TYR A 281 10.52 11.78 -4.56
C TYR A 281 10.09 11.82 -6.03
N LEU A 282 9.99 10.64 -6.64
CA LEU A 282 9.44 10.52 -7.98
C LEU A 282 7.93 10.85 -7.98
N ASN A 283 7.59 12.04 -8.42
CA ASN A 283 6.22 12.51 -8.53
C ASN A 283 5.53 11.98 -9.81
N ARG A 284 5.20 10.68 -9.81
CA ARG A 284 4.49 9.97 -10.88
C ARG A 284 3.38 9.11 -10.30
N THR A 285 2.38 9.77 -9.70
CA THR A 285 1.23 9.11 -9.03
C THR A 285 0.54 8.08 -9.94
N ASP A 286 0.50 8.34 -11.24
CA ASP A 286 -0.03 7.43 -12.27
C ASP A 286 0.67 6.07 -12.30
N ILE A 287 1.99 6.04 -12.09
CA ILE A 287 2.77 4.80 -12.05
C ILE A 287 2.45 4.00 -10.78
N TYR A 288 2.48 4.63 -9.61
CA TYR A 288 2.17 3.95 -8.35
C TYR A 288 0.74 3.37 -8.35
N GLN A 289 -0.23 4.18 -8.78
CA GLN A 289 -1.64 3.79 -8.88
C GLN A 289 -1.87 2.65 -9.89
N TYR A 290 -1.13 2.65 -11.00
CA TYR A 290 -1.16 1.52 -11.95
C TYR A 290 -0.73 0.20 -11.30
N TYR A 291 0.35 0.20 -10.53
CA TYR A 291 0.84 -1.01 -9.85
C TYR A 291 -0.10 -1.45 -8.72
N LEU A 292 -0.68 -0.51 -7.97
CA LEU A 292 -1.73 -0.79 -7.00
C LEU A 292 -2.93 -1.48 -7.66
N ASP A 293 -3.49 -0.93 -8.73
CA ASP A 293 -4.60 -1.56 -9.47
C ASP A 293 -4.22 -2.95 -9.99
N ARG A 294 -2.97 -3.15 -10.40
CA ARG A 294 -2.48 -4.46 -10.85
C ARG A 294 -2.53 -5.50 -9.72
N VAL A 295 -2.05 -5.17 -8.53
CA VAL A 295 -2.10 -6.07 -7.36
C VAL A 295 -3.53 -6.25 -6.85
N LEU A 296 -4.34 -5.19 -6.84
CA LEU A 296 -5.76 -5.31 -6.49
C LEU A 296 -6.50 -6.21 -7.48
N GLY A 297 -6.18 -6.15 -8.77
CA GLY A 297 -6.74 -7.07 -9.78
C GLY A 297 -6.37 -8.52 -9.52
N TRP A 298 -5.11 -8.81 -9.21
CA TRP A 298 -4.69 -10.18 -8.85
C TRP A 298 -5.36 -10.66 -7.55
N ALA A 299 -5.50 -9.79 -6.56
CA ALA A 299 -6.23 -10.09 -5.34
C ALA A 299 -7.73 -10.35 -5.61
N HIS A 300 -8.36 -9.54 -6.46
CA HIS A 300 -9.75 -9.67 -6.88
C HIS A 300 -10.06 -11.03 -7.51
N GLU A 301 -9.24 -11.47 -8.46
CA GLU A 301 -9.37 -12.79 -9.13
C GLU A 301 -9.34 -13.97 -8.16
N ARG A 302 -8.76 -13.75 -6.97
CA ARG A 302 -8.56 -14.75 -5.92
C ARG A 302 -9.53 -14.57 -4.75
N GLY A 303 -10.34 -13.51 -4.74
CA GLY A 303 -11.22 -13.16 -3.62
C GLY A 303 -10.47 -12.74 -2.36
N MET A 304 -9.26 -12.18 -2.54
CA MET A 304 -8.48 -11.55 -1.47
C MET A 304 -8.87 -10.07 -1.34
N TYR A 305 -8.56 -9.49 -0.19
CA TYR A 305 -8.80 -8.10 0.19
C TYR A 305 -7.49 -7.37 0.48
N ALA A 306 -7.54 -6.05 0.56
CA ALA A 306 -6.38 -5.21 0.78
C ALA A 306 -6.65 -4.06 1.77
N ILE A 307 -5.60 -3.71 2.52
CA ILE A 307 -5.50 -2.46 3.26
C ILE A 307 -4.54 -1.54 2.51
N LEU A 308 -4.96 -0.30 2.27
CA LEU A 308 -4.08 0.75 1.78
C LEU A 308 -3.51 1.49 2.98
N ASP A 309 -2.19 1.53 3.08
CA ASP A 309 -1.48 2.13 4.21
C ASP A 309 -0.64 3.32 3.77
N MET A 310 -0.97 4.48 4.33
CA MET A 310 -0.24 5.72 4.10
C MET A 310 1.02 5.73 4.98
N HIS A 311 1.99 4.94 4.53
CA HIS A 311 3.15 4.55 5.30
C HIS A 311 4.14 5.72 5.53
N GLY A 312 4.17 6.68 4.60
CA GLY A 312 4.92 7.91 4.70
C GLY A 312 4.03 9.12 4.41
N VAL A 313 3.88 10.02 5.37
CA VAL A 313 3.13 11.27 5.20
C VAL A 313 4.07 12.47 4.99
N PRO A 314 3.61 13.60 4.42
CA PRO A 314 4.41 14.81 4.27
C PRO A 314 5.14 15.20 5.56
N GLY A 315 6.41 15.60 5.46
CA GLY A 315 7.21 16.02 6.60
C GLY A 315 7.71 14.90 7.52
N SER A 316 7.34 13.63 7.28
CA SER A 316 7.56 12.48 8.16
C SER A 316 6.84 12.58 9.52
N GLN A 317 6.20 11.49 9.91
CA GLN A 317 5.46 11.35 11.17
C GLN A 317 6.28 10.79 12.32
N ASN A 318 7.46 10.22 12.04
CA ASN A 318 8.29 9.55 13.04
C ASN A 318 9.80 9.76 12.86
N GLY A 319 10.22 10.32 11.71
CA GLY A 319 11.62 10.54 11.39
C GLY A 319 12.40 9.28 11.05
N GLU A 320 11.72 8.16 10.75
CA GLU A 320 12.35 6.87 10.46
C GLU A 320 12.42 6.57 8.95
N GLN A 321 13.31 5.66 8.55
CA GLN A 321 13.46 5.24 7.15
C GLN A 321 12.15 4.68 6.56
N SER A 322 11.32 4.03 7.38
CA SER A 322 10.03 3.45 7.00
C SER A 322 9.04 4.53 6.55
N SER A 323 9.10 5.75 7.10
CA SER A 323 8.30 6.88 6.60
C SER A 323 8.78 7.40 5.23
N GLY A 324 9.91 6.89 4.73
CA GLY A 324 10.58 7.36 3.53
C GLY A 324 11.44 8.60 3.73
N HIS A 325 11.54 9.15 4.95
CA HIS A 325 12.43 10.25 5.30
C HIS A 325 12.97 10.10 6.73
N LEU A 326 14.18 9.59 6.82
CA LEU A 326 14.98 9.50 8.03
C LEU A 326 15.49 10.89 8.40
N THR A 327 14.88 11.50 9.42
CA THR A 327 15.19 12.85 9.88
C THR A 327 15.06 12.97 11.40
N THR A 328 15.88 13.82 12.00
CA THR A 328 15.76 14.15 13.44
C THR A 328 14.71 15.22 13.73
N GLU A 329 14.22 15.89 12.70
CA GLU A 329 13.27 17.01 12.80
C GLU A 329 12.04 16.76 11.93
N PRO A 330 11.22 15.72 12.21
CA PRO A 330 9.97 15.50 11.49
C PRO A 330 9.03 16.69 11.67
N SER A 331 8.42 17.17 10.58
CA SER A 331 7.60 18.39 10.56
C SER A 331 6.10 18.15 10.50
N TRP A 332 5.66 16.88 10.43
CA TRP A 332 4.24 16.55 10.42
C TRP A 332 3.51 17.06 11.67
N PHE A 333 4.14 16.85 12.83
CA PHE A 333 3.66 17.38 14.11
C PHE A 333 4.08 18.84 14.30
N GLY A 334 3.13 19.66 14.77
CA GLY A 334 3.38 21.06 15.14
C GLY A 334 3.60 21.25 16.64
N GLY A 335 3.60 22.52 17.05
CA GLY A 335 3.77 22.93 18.45
C GLY A 335 2.48 23.32 19.18
N SER A 336 1.30 23.13 18.58
CA SER A 336 0.01 23.49 19.19
C SER A 336 -1.11 22.56 18.75
N ALA A 337 -1.89 22.05 19.70
CA ALA A 337 -3.09 21.24 19.46
C ALA A 337 -4.12 21.91 18.54
N SER A 338 -4.15 23.25 18.52
CA SER A 338 -5.19 24.03 17.83
C SER A 338 -4.86 24.42 16.38
N THR A 339 -3.71 24.00 15.86
CA THR A 339 -3.22 24.47 14.57
C THR A 339 -2.64 23.31 13.78
N GLU A 340 -3.27 22.96 12.65
CA GLU A 340 -2.71 22.01 11.70
C GLU A 340 -1.43 22.55 11.05
N THR A 341 -0.43 21.69 10.91
CA THR A 341 0.76 21.99 10.11
C THR A 341 0.40 21.98 8.61
N PRO A 342 1.20 22.63 7.74
CA PRO A 342 1.06 22.48 6.29
C PRO A 342 1.12 21.00 5.84
N ASP A 343 1.93 20.19 6.52
CA ASP A 343 2.08 18.76 6.25
C ASP A 343 0.82 17.95 6.61
N GLN A 344 0.13 18.30 7.70
CA GLN A 344 -1.19 17.73 8.03
C GLN A 344 -2.25 18.11 6.99
N GLN A 345 -2.25 19.35 6.51
CA GLN A 345 -3.19 19.77 5.46
C GLN A 345 -2.96 19.01 4.15
N ARG A 346 -1.70 18.73 3.79
CA ARG A 346 -1.36 17.87 2.65
C ARG A 346 -1.71 16.41 2.92
N SER A 347 -1.58 15.94 4.15
CA SER A 347 -2.06 14.61 4.55
C SER A 347 -3.57 14.48 4.41
N ASP A 348 -4.34 15.53 4.72
CA ASP A 348 -5.79 15.56 4.47
C ASP A 348 -6.12 15.48 2.96
N GLN A 349 -5.36 16.20 2.11
CA GLN A 349 -5.47 16.12 0.65
C GLN A 349 -5.11 14.73 0.11
N MET A 350 -4.11 14.07 0.71
CA MET A 350 -3.74 12.70 0.39
C MET A 350 -4.90 11.74 0.68
N ILE A 351 -5.56 11.84 1.84
CA ILE A 351 -6.73 10.99 2.14
C ILE A 351 -7.87 11.24 1.15
N GLN A 352 -8.12 12.49 0.75
CA GLN A 352 -9.09 12.79 -0.30
C GLN A 352 -8.72 12.08 -1.61
N ALA A 353 -7.48 12.23 -2.09
CA ALA A 353 -7.00 11.59 -3.30
C ALA A 353 -7.07 10.05 -3.26
N VAL A 354 -6.72 9.44 -2.13
CA VAL A 354 -6.83 7.99 -1.92
C VAL A 354 -8.30 7.54 -2.05
N THR A 355 -9.23 8.22 -1.37
CA THR A 355 -10.65 7.84 -1.41
C THR A 355 -11.27 8.03 -2.80
N GLU A 356 -10.87 9.07 -3.53
CA GLU A 356 -11.28 9.30 -4.92
C GLU A 356 -10.72 8.22 -5.85
N TRP A 357 -9.45 7.83 -5.68
CA TRP A 357 -8.84 6.75 -6.45
C TRP A 357 -9.54 5.41 -6.17
N VAL A 358 -9.78 5.07 -4.90
CA VAL A 358 -10.50 3.85 -4.52
C VAL A 358 -11.88 3.82 -5.16
N ALA A 359 -12.66 4.90 -5.09
CA ALA A 359 -14.01 4.94 -5.68
C ALA A 359 -14.01 4.71 -7.20
N ASN A 360 -12.94 5.13 -7.89
CA ASN A 360 -12.79 5.02 -9.34
C ASN A 360 -12.10 3.72 -9.79
N SER A 361 -11.45 2.97 -8.90
CA SER A 361 -10.81 1.71 -9.25
C SER A 361 -11.85 0.64 -9.63
N PRO A 362 -11.61 -0.15 -10.70
CA PRO A 362 -12.47 -1.31 -11.03
C PRO A 362 -12.36 -2.44 -9.98
N TYR A 363 -11.40 -2.34 -9.06
CA TYR A 363 -11.13 -3.31 -7.99
C TYR A 363 -11.43 -2.74 -6.60
N ARG A 364 -12.18 -1.64 -6.50
CA ARG A 364 -12.51 -0.95 -5.24
C ARG A 364 -13.07 -1.86 -4.13
N SER A 365 -13.75 -2.94 -4.49
CA SER A 365 -14.30 -3.90 -3.53
C SER A 365 -13.24 -4.74 -2.81
N VAL A 366 -12.03 -4.83 -3.34
CA VAL A 366 -10.86 -5.45 -2.70
C VAL A 366 -10.39 -4.62 -1.52
N VAL A 367 -10.50 -3.29 -1.58
CA VAL A 367 -10.05 -2.40 -0.50
C VAL A 367 -11.06 -2.48 0.65
N THR A 368 -10.58 -2.83 1.84
CA THR A 368 -11.38 -3.02 3.06
C THR A 368 -11.00 -2.06 4.18
N GLY A 369 -9.93 -1.30 4.00
CA GLY A 369 -9.52 -0.29 4.94
C GLY A 369 -8.45 0.64 4.37
N ILE A 370 -8.45 1.86 4.89
CA ILE A 370 -7.41 2.86 4.68
C ILE A 370 -6.82 3.17 6.05
N GLU A 371 -5.50 2.99 6.18
CA GLU A 371 -4.71 3.48 7.30
C GLU A 371 -4.13 4.85 6.91
N PRO A 372 -4.61 5.96 7.51
CA PRO A 372 -4.27 7.30 7.03
C PRO A 372 -2.85 7.73 7.39
N ILE A 373 -2.19 7.02 8.31
CA ILE A 373 -0.84 7.29 8.77
C ILE A 373 -0.30 6.05 9.48
N ASN A 374 0.89 5.57 9.09
CA ASN A 374 1.60 4.50 9.78
C ASN A 374 2.45 5.04 10.94
N GLU A 375 2.47 4.36 12.09
CA GLU A 375 3.46 4.59 13.17
C GLU A 375 3.82 6.07 13.51
N PRO A 376 2.84 6.96 13.75
CA PRO A 376 3.16 8.33 14.16
C PRO A 376 3.86 8.35 15.53
N ARG A 377 4.81 9.28 15.74
CA ARG A 377 5.51 9.47 17.03
C ARG A 377 5.23 10.84 17.67
N PRO A 378 4.07 11.03 18.30
CA PRO A 378 3.82 12.20 19.16
C PRO A 378 4.66 12.13 20.45
N TYR A 379 5.32 13.22 20.79
CA TYR A 379 6.14 13.38 22.01
C TYR A 379 5.52 14.33 23.05
N THR A 380 4.44 15.03 22.69
CA THR A 380 3.74 15.97 23.59
C THR A 380 2.23 15.74 23.56
N ASN A 381 1.53 16.21 24.60
CA ASN A 381 0.06 16.16 24.63
C ASN A 381 -0.56 16.93 23.46
N ASP A 382 0.02 18.05 23.06
CA ASP A 382 -0.46 18.82 21.92
C ASP A 382 -0.36 18.02 20.62
N GLN A 383 0.71 17.23 20.47
CA GLN A 383 0.88 16.32 19.34
C GLN A 383 -0.11 15.15 19.37
N LEU A 384 -0.40 14.59 20.55
CA LEU A 384 -1.46 13.58 20.69
C LEU A 384 -2.83 14.12 20.27
N VAL A 385 -3.17 15.35 20.67
CA VAL A 385 -4.42 16.00 20.25
C VAL A 385 -4.41 16.31 18.75
N GLN A 386 -3.27 16.69 18.17
CA GLN A 386 -3.15 16.84 16.71
C GLN A 386 -3.41 15.52 15.98
N LEU A 387 -2.87 14.40 16.48
CA LEU A 387 -3.10 13.08 15.91
C LEU A 387 -4.58 12.68 16.01
N GLU A 388 -5.22 12.93 17.14
CA GLU A 388 -6.66 12.69 17.33
C GLU A 388 -7.54 13.55 16.41
N ASN A 389 -7.17 14.82 16.21
CA ASN A 389 -7.81 15.70 15.24
C ASN A 389 -7.63 15.18 13.81
N TYR A 390 -6.43 14.71 13.46
CA TYR A 390 -6.15 14.13 12.15
C TYR A 390 -6.96 12.85 11.90
N PHE A 391 -7.08 11.97 12.90
CA PHE A 391 -7.95 10.79 12.81
C PHE A 391 -9.41 11.19 12.62
N SER A 392 -9.89 12.22 13.33
CA SER A 392 -11.26 12.74 13.14
C SER A 392 -11.50 13.26 11.72
N ARG A 393 -10.55 14.01 11.15
CA ARG A 393 -10.65 14.53 9.77
C ARG A 393 -10.56 13.41 8.73
N SER A 394 -9.64 12.46 8.93
CA SER A 394 -9.45 11.31 8.05
C SER A 394 -10.67 10.40 8.05
N TYR A 395 -11.19 10.08 9.24
CA TYR A 395 -12.42 9.32 9.41
C TYR A 395 -13.58 9.97 8.67
N ASN A 396 -13.81 11.28 8.88
CA ASN A 396 -14.86 12.01 8.18
C ASN A 396 -14.68 11.99 6.66
N THR A 397 -13.45 12.09 6.16
CA THR A 397 -13.16 12.06 4.73
C THR A 397 -13.46 10.67 4.14
N ILE A 398 -12.99 9.61 4.80
CA ILE A 398 -13.18 8.22 4.35
C ILE A 398 -14.66 7.84 4.39
N GLN A 399 -15.37 8.13 5.49
CA GLN A 399 -16.78 7.76 5.65
C GLN A 399 -17.73 8.55 4.75
N ASN A 400 -17.39 9.79 4.37
CA ASN A 400 -18.19 10.60 3.43
C ASN A 400 -17.78 10.42 1.96
N SER A 401 -16.82 9.54 1.67
CA SER A 401 -16.42 9.24 0.29
C SER A 401 -17.50 8.46 -0.47
N SER A 402 -17.36 8.38 -1.79
CA SER A 402 -18.29 7.60 -2.64
C SER A 402 -18.16 6.09 -2.44
N TRP A 403 -17.06 5.63 -1.83
CA TRP A 403 -16.81 4.23 -1.51
C TRP A 403 -16.18 4.10 -0.11
N PRO A 404 -16.99 4.23 0.95
CA PRO A 404 -16.49 4.21 2.32
C PRO A 404 -15.97 2.82 2.70
N VAL A 405 -14.86 2.80 3.42
CA VAL A 405 -14.18 1.61 3.97
C VAL A 405 -13.78 1.86 5.42
N ALA A 406 -13.17 0.87 6.09
CA ALA A 406 -12.62 1.06 7.44
C ALA A 406 -11.58 2.19 7.48
N THR A 407 -11.62 3.01 8.52
CA THR A 407 -10.50 3.85 8.95
C THR A 407 -9.68 3.08 9.96
N ILE A 408 -8.47 2.70 9.58
CA ILE A 408 -7.54 1.93 10.41
C ILE A 408 -6.61 2.93 11.09
N ILE A 409 -6.46 2.91 12.41
CA ILE A 409 -5.65 3.91 13.13
C ILE A 409 -4.61 3.24 14.02
N PRO A 410 -3.33 3.67 13.97
CA PRO A 410 -2.35 3.24 14.95
C PRO A 410 -2.47 4.07 16.24
N TYR A 411 -2.12 3.48 17.37
CA TYR A 411 -2.12 4.19 18.66
C TYR A 411 -0.93 5.16 18.82
N GLY A 412 -0.03 5.24 17.84
CA GLY A 412 1.07 6.21 17.78
C GLY A 412 2.09 6.07 18.92
N TYR A 413 2.41 4.84 19.33
CA TYR A 413 3.29 4.56 20.46
C TYR A 413 2.88 5.20 21.80
N ALA A 414 1.65 5.74 21.89
CA ALA A 414 1.06 6.24 23.10
C ALA A 414 0.55 5.08 23.99
N ASN A 415 -0.10 5.39 25.11
CA ASN A 415 -0.84 4.35 25.81
C ASN A 415 -2.15 4.07 25.04
N LEU A 416 -2.42 2.79 24.73
CA LEU A 416 -3.67 2.38 24.10
C LEU A 416 -4.92 2.90 24.85
N SER A 417 -4.85 3.05 26.18
CA SER A 417 -5.93 3.59 27.01
C SER A 417 -6.26 5.06 26.70
N TYR A 418 -5.32 5.84 26.16
CA TYR A 418 -5.57 7.22 25.72
C TYR A 418 -6.68 7.25 24.66
N TRP A 419 -6.65 6.28 23.75
CA TRP A 419 -7.55 6.19 22.60
C TRP A 419 -8.89 5.54 22.91
N TYR A 420 -9.16 5.15 24.16
CA TYR A 420 -10.36 4.40 24.52
C TYR A 420 -11.63 5.20 24.21
N ASP A 421 -11.74 6.43 24.73
CA ASP A 421 -12.93 7.26 24.56
C ASP A 421 -13.13 7.65 23.09
N PHE A 422 -12.05 7.96 22.38
CA PHE A 422 -12.06 8.22 20.95
C PHE A 422 -12.59 7.01 20.18
N SER A 423 -12.05 5.82 20.44
CA SER A 423 -12.47 4.59 19.77
C SER A 423 -13.91 4.20 20.12
N ALA A 424 -14.32 4.37 21.38
CA ALA A 424 -15.69 4.11 21.82
C ALA A 424 -16.72 5.00 21.12
N ALA A 425 -16.37 6.26 20.85
CA ALA A 425 -17.22 7.18 20.10
C ALA A 425 -17.44 6.74 18.64
N HIS A 426 -16.53 5.94 18.07
CA HIS A 426 -16.58 5.43 16.69
C HIS A 426 -17.01 3.94 16.61
N ALA A 427 -17.46 3.36 17.72
CA ALA A 427 -17.86 1.96 17.78
C ALA A 427 -19.25 1.67 17.20
N THR A 428 -20.09 2.68 16.96
CA THR A 428 -21.51 2.48 16.61
C THR A 428 -22.10 3.37 15.52
N ASP A 429 -21.50 4.53 15.17
CA ASP A 429 -22.12 5.48 14.22
C ASP A 429 -21.12 6.30 13.35
N PRO A 430 -20.93 5.93 12.07
CA PRO A 430 -20.99 4.55 11.61
C PRO A 430 -19.88 3.72 12.29
N PRO A 431 -20.06 2.43 12.52
CA PRO A 431 -18.95 1.63 13.02
C PRO A 431 -18.01 1.31 11.86
N SER A 432 -16.93 2.08 11.75
CA SER A 432 -15.98 1.93 10.63
C SER A 432 -14.54 2.16 11.06
N MET A 433 -14.22 1.94 12.34
CA MET A 433 -12.88 2.15 12.87
C MET A 433 -12.26 0.85 13.36
N VAL A 434 -10.97 0.68 13.07
CA VAL A 434 -10.14 -0.43 13.54
C VAL A 434 -8.88 0.16 14.16
N MET A 435 -8.51 -0.31 15.34
CA MET A 435 -7.24 0.07 15.98
C MET A 435 -6.15 -0.92 15.56
N VAL A 436 -4.94 -0.45 15.37
CA VAL A 436 -3.78 -1.32 15.08
C VAL A 436 -2.66 -1.21 16.10
N ASP A 437 -1.85 -2.25 16.20
CA ASP A 437 -0.66 -2.33 17.05
C ASP A 437 0.44 -3.17 16.38
N HIS A 438 1.70 -2.80 16.62
CA HIS A 438 2.92 -3.39 16.07
C HIS A 438 3.86 -3.89 17.21
N PRO A 439 3.49 -4.97 17.93
CA PRO A 439 4.11 -5.28 19.21
C PRO A 439 5.54 -5.84 19.15
N TYR A 440 6.04 -6.25 17.97
CA TYR A 440 7.35 -6.90 17.71
C TYR A 440 8.02 -7.60 18.92
N PRO A 441 7.39 -8.62 19.54
CA PRO A 441 7.91 -9.24 20.76
C PRO A 441 9.29 -9.85 20.55
N GLY A 442 10.21 -9.64 21.49
CA GLY A 442 11.57 -10.17 21.40
C GLY A 442 12.50 -9.42 20.43
N ASN A 443 12.07 -8.28 19.88
CA ASN A 443 12.86 -7.46 18.96
C ASN A 443 13.16 -6.05 19.52
N PHE A 444 14.07 -5.33 18.85
CA PHE A 444 14.52 -3.95 19.12
C PHE A 444 15.08 -3.69 20.54
N PRO A 445 16.19 -4.33 20.94
CA PRO A 445 17.05 -5.24 20.16
C PRO A 445 16.63 -6.71 20.25
N PRO A 446 17.15 -7.59 19.38
CA PRO A 446 16.84 -9.03 19.41
C PRO A 446 17.18 -9.68 20.75
N GLN A 447 16.21 -10.37 21.33
CA GLN A 447 16.28 -11.01 22.64
C GLN A 447 16.50 -12.53 22.52
N ASN A 448 17.09 -13.15 23.55
CA ASN A 448 17.47 -14.58 23.53
C ASN A 448 16.71 -15.44 24.55
N ASP A 449 15.77 -14.86 25.32
CA ASP A 449 14.99 -15.58 26.32
C ASP A 449 13.64 -15.99 25.74
N SER A 450 13.54 -17.21 25.23
CA SER A 450 12.33 -17.76 24.63
C SER A 450 11.10 -17.64 25.53
N ALA A 451 11.24 -17.88 26.84
CA ALA A 451 10.10 -17.83 27.76
C ALA A 451 9.61 -16.40 27.94
N ASN A 452 10.54 -15.43 28.06
CA ASN A 452 10.20 -14.03 28.14
C ASN A 452 9.57 -13.51 26.83
N ILE A 453 10.07 -13.93 25.67
CA ILE A 453 9.53 -13.55 24.36
C ILE A 453 8.08 -14.03 24.21
N LEU A 454 7.80 -15.31 24.56
CA LEU A 454 6.43 -15.83 24.56
C LEU A 454 5.53 -15.07 25.55
N GLN A 455 6.06 -14.67 26.71
CA GLN A 455 5.30 -13.87 27.67
C GLN A 455 4.95 -12.46 27.15
N GLN A 456 5.83 -11.85 26.34
CA GLN A 456 5.57 -10.54 25.72
C GLN A 456 4.38 -10.59 24.76
N VAL A 457 4.19 -11.68 24.01
CA VAL A 457 2.99 -11.89 23.19
C VAL A 457 1.74 -11.81 24.04
N CYS A 458 1.73 -12.51 25.18
CA CYS A 458 0.59 -12.51 26.08
C CYS A 458 0.38 -11.13 26.73
N ALA A 459 1.46 -10.45 27.11
CA ALA A 459 1.37 -9.10 27.66
C ALA A 459 0.79 -8.09 26.66
N ALA A 460 1.14 -8.19 25.38
CA ALA A 460 0.53 -7.40 24.31
C ALA A 460 -0.96 -7.71 24.21
N ALA A 461 -1.33 -8.98 24.14
CA ALA A 461 -2.72 -9.43 24.04
C ALA A 461 -3.61 -8.94 25.21
N GLN A 462 -3.06 -8.89 26.43
CA GLN A 462 -3.77 -8.38 27.60
C GLN A 462 -4.14 -6.90 27.48
N ARG A 463 -3.40 -6.10 26.71
CA ARG A 463 -3.76 -4.68 26.47
C ARG A 463 -5.01 -4.52 25.61
N TYR A 464 -5.38 -5.55 24.86
CA TYR A 464 -6.47 -5.52 23.87
C TYR A 464 -7.82 -5.95 24.44
N LEU A 465 -7.82 -6.46 25.68
CA LEU A 465 -9.04 -6.80 26.39
C LEU A 465 -9.87 -5.56 26.63
N GLU A 466 -11.18 -5.69 26.52
CA GLU A 466 -12.18 -4.65 26.77
C GLU A 466 -12.05 -3.43 25.87
N TYR A 467 -11.29 -3.51 24.77
CA TYR A 467 -11.20 -2.41 23.82
C TYR A 467 -12.48 -2.29 22.97
N PRO A 468 -13.00 -1.07 22.71
CA PRO A 468 -14.35 -0.89 22.19
C PRO A 468 -14.50 -1.18 20.68
N ILE A 469 -13.40 -1.18 19.91
CA ILE A 469 -13.39 -1.45 18.47
C ILE A 469 -12.45 -2.63 18.15
N PRO A 470 -12.58 -3.29 16.98
CA PRO A 470 -11.67 -4.37 16.59
C PRO A 470 -10.21 -3.91 16.59
N LEU A 471 -9.31 -4.78 17.05
CA LEU A 471 -7.86 -4.60 16.95
C LEU A 471 -7.26 -5.52 15.91
N LEU A 472 -6.48 -4.96 15.01
CA LEU A 472 -5.71 -5.70 14.01
C LEU A 472 -4.22 -5.56 14.34
N ILE A 473 -3.48 -6.67 14.33
CA ILE A 473 -2.02 -6.64 14.45
C ILE A 473 -1.44 -6.63 13.06
N ASP A 474 -1.46 -5.49 12.39
CA ASP A 474 -1.08 -5.35 10.97
C ASP A 474 0.44 -5.24 10.74
N GLU A 475 1.25 -5.28 11.80
CA GLU A 475 2.66 -5.63 11.72
C GLU A 475 3.09 -6.53 12.89
N TRP A 476 3.69 -7.68 12.55
CA TRP A 476 4.39 -8.54 13.49
C TRP A 476 5.39 -9.42 12.75
N SER A 477 6.38 -9.97 13.46
CA SER A 477 7.38 -10.85 12.88
C SER A 477 7.84 -11.91 13.89
N ILE A 478 8.71 -12.82 13.48
CA ILE A 478 9.36 -13.78 14.40
C ILE A 478 10.83 -13.43 14.68
N TYR A 479 11.28 -12.23 14.28
CA TYR A 479 12.67 -11.86 14.44
C TYR A 479 13.06 -11.74 15.91
N THR A 480 13.96 -12.62 16.35
CA THR A 480 14.53 -12.61 17.69
C THR A 480 16.00 -13.01 17.63
N GLY A 481 16.68 -12.99 18.78
CA GLY A 481 18.01 -13.57 18.93
C GLY A 481 17.99 -15.11 19.01
N VAL A 482 16.83 -15.72 19.25
CA VAL A 482 16.68 -17.17 19.31
C VAL A 482 16.56 -17.74 17.89
N LYS A 483 17.63 -18.38 17.42
CA LYS A 483 17.71 -19.03 16.09
C LYS A 483 17.49 -20.54 16.21
N ASP A 484 16.31 -20.92 16.70
CA ASP A 484 15.89 -22.33 16.86
C ASP A 484 14.54 -22.55 16.17
N SER A 485 14.49 -23.51 15.24
CA SER A 485 13.29 -23.74 14.41
C SER A 485 12.08 -24.23 15.20
N ALA A 486 12.27 -24.89 16.35
CA ALA A 486 11.15 -25.35 17.16
C ALA A 486 10.54 -24.17 17.91
N PHE A 487 11.38 -23.31 18.50
CA PHE A 487 10.96 -22.06 19.11
C PHE A 487 10.31 -21.11 18.11
N GLU A 488 10.94 -20.85 16.96
CA GLU A 488 10.40 -19.93 15.95
C GLU A 488 9.03 -20.40 15.44
N LYS A 489 8.83 -21.72 15.29
CA LYS A 489 7.52 -22.30 14.97
C LYS A 489 6.50 -22.08 16.09
N GLU A 490 6.87 -22.36 17.35
CA GLU A 490 6.00 -22.13 18.51
C GLU A 490 5.62 -20.65 18.64
N PHE A 491 6.59 -19.76 18.44
CA PHE A 491 6.41 -18.32 18.49
C PHE A 491 5.50 -17.81 17.37
N TYR A 492 5.67 -18.30 16.14
CA TYR A 492 4.77 -18.02 15.01
C TYR A 492 3.34 -18.48 15.32
N GLU A 493 3.17 -19.74 15.74
CA GLU A 493 1.88 -20.36 16.05
C GLU A 493 1.15 -19.61 17.19
N GLN A 494 1.88 -19.26 18.26
CA GLN A 494 1.33 -18.51 19.37
C GLN A 494 0.89 -17.11 18.97
N GLN A 495 1.71 -16.38 18.20
CA GLN A 495 1.38 -15.05 17.70
C GLN A 495 0.12 -15.11 16.82
N LEU A 496 0.10 -15.97 15.80
CA LEU A 496 -1.02 -16.11 14.87
C LEU A 496 -2.36 -16.38 15.59
N VAL A 497 -2.37 -17.30 16.56
CA VAL A 497 -3.58 -17.61 17.33
C VAL A 497 -3.99 -16.44 18.23
N THR A 498 -3.03 -15.75 18.83
CA THR A 498 -3.28 -14.65 19.77
C THR A 498 -3.81 -13.42 19.06
N TRP A 499 -3.24 -13.04 17.91
CA TRP A 499 -3.73 -11.92 17.10
C TRP A 499 -5.14 -12.18 16.58
N ALA A 500 -5.49 -13.44 16.34
CA ALA A 500 -6.82 -13.86 15.96
C ALA A 500 -7.87 -13.78 17.08
N TRP A 501 -7.49 -13.39 18.32
CA TRP A 501 -8.46 -13.04 19.36
C TRP A 501 -9.36 -11.88 18.91
N SER A 502 -8.82 -10.90 18.18
CA SER A 502 -9.58 -9.77 17.61
C SER A 502 -9.64 -9.83 16.07
N ALA A 503 -9.19 -8.82 15.33
CA ALA A 503 -9.31 -8.78 13.87
C ALA A 503 -8.27 -9.63 13.12
N GLY A 504 -7.33 -10.27 13.82
CA GLY A 504 -6.27 -11.07 13.22
C GLY A 504 -4.95 -10.32 13.12
N GLY A 505 -4.08 -10.74 12.20
CA GLY A 505 -2.77 -10.11 12.04
C GLY A 505 -2.14 -10.26 10.67
N MET A 506 -1.17 -9.39 10.39
CA MET A 506 -0.47 -9.29 9.11
C MET A 506 1.03 -9.28 9.34
N TYR A 507 1.71 -10.24 8.71
CA TYR A 507 3.13 -10.45 8.94
C TYR A 507 3.97 -9.44 8.18
N TRP A 508 4.94 -8.85 8.86
CA TRP A 508 5.96 -7.98 8.29
C TRP A 508 7.26 -8.77 8.08
N SER A 509 7.61 -9.15 6.85
CA SER A 509 6.94 -8.89 5.56
C SER A 509 7.00 -10.13 4.65
N TYR A 510 6.23 -10.13 3.56
CA TYR A 510 6.15 -11.23 2.60
C TYR A 510 7.52 -11.60 1.99
N LYS A 511 8.29 -10.60 1.56
CA LYS A 511 9.54 -10.80 0.81
C LYS A 511 10.66 -9.94 1.38
N LEU A 512 11.82 -10.57 1.53
CA LEU A 512 13.07 -9.97 1.97
C LEU A 512 14.20 -10.50 1.08
N GLU A 513 15.04 -9.63 0.55
CA GLU A 513 16.22 -10.01 -0.23
C GLU A 513 17.49 -9.78 0.60
N THR A 514 17.92 -10.80 1.33
CA THR A 514 19.06 -10.68 2.25
C THR A 514 20.40 -10.53 1.52
N SER A 515 21.19 -9.49 1.85
CA SER A 515 22.55 -9.32 1.32
C SER A 515 23.52 -10.34 1.92
N GLN A 516 24.32 -10.98 1.07
CA GLN A 516 25.41 -11.85 1.52
C GLN A 516 26.49 -11.08 2.28
N GLN A 517 26.68 -9.79 1.96
CA GLN A 517 27.61 -8.94 2.69
C GLN A 517 27.09 -8.60 4.09
N ASP A 518 25.81 -8.28 4.21
CA ASP A 518 25.18 -8.03 5.52
C ASP A 518 25.24 -9.28 6.40
N LEU A 519 24.92 -10.46 5.84
CA LEU A 519 25.09 -11.74 6.55
C LEU A 519 26.52 -11.97 7.01
N ALA A 520 27.52 -11.70 6.17
CA ALA A 520 28.93 -11.81 6.53
C ALA A 520 29.33 -10.83 7.64
N ASN A 521 28.63 -9.70 7.78
CA ASN A 521 28.81 -8.71 8.84
C ASN A 521 27.97 -9.02 10.10
N GLY A 522 27.25 -10.15 10.12
CA GLY A 522 26.37 -10.54 11.23
C GLY A 522 25.01 -9.82 11.25
N LEU A 523 24.64 -9.13 10.17
CA LEU A 523 23.32 -8.55 9.97
C LEU A 523 22.46 -9.59 9.25
N ASP A 524 21.74 -10.40 10.04
CA ASP A 524 20.84 -11.42 9.54
C ASP A 524 19.40 -11.06 9.89
N TYR A 525 18.72 -10.36 8.97
CA TYR A 525 17.29 -10.09 9.05
C TYR A 525 16.44 -11.23 8.47
N SER A 526 17.06 -12.30 7.97
CA SER A 526 16.34 -13.41 7.37
C SER A 526 15.45 -14.08 8.42
N GLN A 527 14.23 -14.34 8.00
CA GLN A 527 13.22 -15.03 8.80
C GLN A 527 12.56 -16.05 7.90
N PRO A 528 12.38 -17.29 8.36
CA PRO A 528 11.52 -18.22 7.65
C PRO A 528 10.07 -17.68 7.70
N SER A 529 9.56 -17.22 6.57
CA SER A 529 8.13 -16.92 6.40
C SER A 529 7.28 -18.16 6.09
N ASP A 530 7.94 -19.32 5.92
CA ASP A 530 7.34 -20.60 5.50
C ASP A 530 7.24 -21.61 6.66
N TYR A 531 6.72 -21.18 7.80
CA TYR A 531 6.36 -22.13 8.86
C TYR A 531 5.08 -22.88 8.48
N SER A 532 5.24 -24.00 7.79
CA SER A 532 4.14 -24.94 7.54
C SER A 532 3.56 -25.42 8.89
N LEU A 533 2.29 -25.12 9.15
CA LEU A 533 1.60 -25.61 10.33
C LEU A 533 1.51 -27.14 10.23
N ASN A 534 2.09 -27.83 11.19
CA ASN A 534 2.20 -29.29 11.18
C ASN A 534 0.83 -29.89 11.57
N GLY A 535 -0.10 -29.93 10.62
CA GLY A 535 -1.45 -30.44 10.84
C GLY A 535 -2.32 -30.33 9.58
N THR A 536 -3.12 -31.36 9.33
CA THR A 536 -4.09 -31.52 8.23
C THR A 536 -5.28 -30.53 8.27
N VAL A 537 -5.07 -29.29 8.70
CA VAL A 537 -6.15 -28.29 8.76
C VAL A 537 -6.47 -27.80 7.35
N THR A 538 -7.39 -28.51 6.69
CA THR A 538 -7.94 -28.13 5.39
C THR A 538 -9.14 -27.23 5.63
N GLN A 539 -9.03 -25.91 5.42
CA GLN A 539 -10.17 -25.01 5.63
C GLN A 539 -10.28 -23.97 4.52
N SER A 540 -11.48 -23.84 3.95
CA SER A 540 -11.74 -22.97 2.79
C SER A 540 -11.86 -21.48 3.13
N THR A 541 -11.91 -21.12 4.42
CA THR A 541 -12.02 -19.74 4.93
C THR A 541 -11.01 -19.50 6.05
N SER A 542 -10.60 -18.24 6.25
CA SER A 542 -9.70 -17.84 7.34
C SER A 542 -10.31 -18.18 8.70
N ASP A 543 -11.60 -17.90 8.90
CA ASP A 543 -12.28 -18.15 10.18
C ASP A 543 -12.29 -19.63 10.57
N ALA A 544 -12.55 -20.52 9.61
CA ALA A 544 -12.53 -21.96 9.83
C ALA A 544 -11.11 -22.47 10.11
N PHE A 545 -10.11 -21.88 9.45
CA PHE A 545 -8.71 -22.17 9.67
C PHE A 545 -8.25 -21.73 11.07
N ILE A 546 -8.50 -20.48 11.45
CA ILE A 546 -8.22 -19.95 12.79
C ILE A 546 -8.91 -20.79 13.86
N SER A 547 -10.19 -21.13 13.68
CA SER A 547 -10.94 -21.94 14.65
C SER A 547 -10.31 -23.32 14.84
N ALA A 548 -9.84 -23.93 13.75
CA ALA A 548 -9.14 -25.22 13.80
C ALA A 548 -7.76 -25.08 14.45
N LEU A 549 -7.02 -24.00 14.19
CA LEU A 549 -5.75 -23.71 14.86
C LEU A 549 -5.92 -23.49 16.35
N GLN A 550 -6.89 -22.67 16.76
CA GLN A 550 -7.25 -22.46 18.17
C GLN A 550 -7.63 -23.76 18.87
N SER A 551 -8.23 -24.71 18.14
CA SER A 551 -8.55 -26.04 18.67
C SER A 551 -7.34 -26.98 18.73
N ALA A 552 -6.37 -26.81 17.83
CA ALA A 552 -5.20 -27.67 17.71
C ALA A 552 -3.99 -27.20 18.56
N LEU A 553 -3.91 -25.90 18.83
CA LEU A 553 -2.79 -25.26 19.50
C LEU A 553 -3.17 -24.86 20.92
N THR A 554 -2.34 -25.25 21.88
CA THR A 554 -2.38 -24.70 23.24
C THR A 554 -1.46 -23.50 23.29
N THR A 555 -2.01 -22.28 23.25
CA THR A 555 -1.21 -21.07 23.48
C THR A 555 -0.90 -20.91 24.97
N SER A 556 0.26 -20.36 25.30
CA SER A 556 0.58 -20.00 26.69
C SER A 556 -0.26 -18.81 27.19
N CYS A 557 -0.86 -18.04 26.28
CA CYS A 557 -1.69 -16.88 26.60
C CYS A 557 -3.12 -17.24 27.04
N GLY A 558 -3.53 -18.50 26.87
CA GLY A 558 -4.86 -18.99 27.25
C GLY A 558 -5.85 -19.04 26.08
N THR A 559 -7.11 -19.34 26.38
CA THR A 559 -8.19 -19.37 25.38
C THR A 559 -8.62 -17.98 24.97
N VAL A 560 -9.26 -17.85 23.80
CA VAL A 560 -9.84 -16.58 23.33
C VAL A 560 -10.75 -16.00 24.41
N PRO A 561 -10.48 -14.79 24.93
CA PRO A 561 -11.32 -14.17 25.95
C PRO A 561 -12.65 -13.67 25.37
N ASP A 562 -13.74 -13.77 26.13
CA ASP A 562 -15.07 -13.26 25.73
C ASP A 562 -15.15 -11.72 25.66
N ASN A 563 -14.12 -11.04 26.18
CA ASN A 563 -14.03 -9.59 26.29
C ASN A 563 -13.07 -8.94 25.27
N VAL A 564 -12.80 -9.59 24.12
CA VAL A 564 -12.07 -8.98 23.01
C VAL A 564 -13.06 -8.60 21.91
N SER A 565 -12.90 -7.40 21.33
CA SER A 565 -13.79 -6.97 20.25
C SER A 565 -13.60 -7.81 18.99
N PRO A 566 -14.69 -8.30 18.37
CA PRO A 566 -16.07 -8.11 18.79
C PRO A 566 -16.49 -9.11 19.87
N TYR A 567 -17.25 -8.61 20.84
CA TYR A 567 -17.58 -9.34 22.05
C TYR A 567 -18.62 -10.43 21.79
N ASN A 568 -18.31 -11.66 22.20
CA ASN A 568 -19.25 -12.80 22.08
C ASN A 568 -20.45 -12.71 23.05
N ASN A 569 -20.41 -11.83 24.04
CA ASN A 569 -21.35 -11.82 25.17
C ASN A 569 -22.40 -10.68 25.15
N GLY A 570 -22.70 -10.13 23.96
CA GLY A 570 -23.87 -9.26 23.75
C GLY A 570 -23.83 -7.86 24.37
N SER A 571 -22.80 -7.48 25.13
CA SER A 571 -22.65 -6.11 25.65
C SER A 571 -22.15 -5.11 24.59
N PHE A 572 -21.51 -5.61 23.53
CA PHE A 572 -21.07 -4.88 22.35
C PHE A 572 -21.14 -5.84 21.16
N ALA A 573 -22.34 -6.02 20.60
CA ALA A 573 -22.52 -6.82 19.38
C ALA A 573 -21.57 -6.31 18.28
N VAL A 574 -21.09 -7.20 17.40
CA VAL A 574 -20.29 -6.80 16.23
C VAL A 574 -21.08 -5.71 15.52
N PRO A 575 -20.57 -4.47 15.46
CA PRO A 575 -21.35 -3.39 14.90
C PRO A 575 -21.66 -3.71 13.44
N THR A 576 -22.89 -3.46 12.99
CA THR A 576 -23.23 -3.66 11.59
C THR A 576 -22.76 -2.44 10.81
N TRP A 577 -21.85 -2.63 9.86
CA TRP A 577 -21.23 -1.56 9.08
C TRP A 577 -22.20 -1.04 8.01
N THR A 578 -23.29 -0.41 8.43
CA THR A 578 -24.48 -0.18 7.59
C THR A 578 -24.23 0.77 6.42
N VAL A 579 -23.31 1.74 6.56
CA VAL A 579 -22.98 2.69 5.49
C VAL A 579 -22.21 1.98 4.37
N GLU A 580 -21.10 1.33 4.69
CA GLU A 580 -20.31 0.53 3.74
C GLU A 580 -21.15 -0.60 3.13
N ALA A 581 -21.86 -1.36 3.97
CA ALA A 581 -22.74 -2.42 3.50
C ALA A 581 -23.84 -1.90 2.57
N GLY A 582 -24.38 -0.70 2.85
CA GLY A 582 -25.38 -0.04 1.99
C GLY A 582 -24.80 0.34 0.62
N VAL A 583 -23.64 1.00 0.59
CA VAL A 583 -22.96 1.37 -0.66
C VAL A 583 -22.60 0.13 -1.48
N ARG A 584 -21.98 -0.88 -0.86
CA ARG A 584 -21.63 -2.14 -1.53
C ARG A 584 -22.86 -2.89 -2.03
N SER A 585 -23.94 -2.96 -1.25
CA SER A 585 -25.19 -3.61 -1.67
C SER A 585 -25.84 -2.89 -2.84
N SER A 586 -25.76 -1.55 -2.87
CA SER A 586 -26.29 -0.74 -3.98
C SER A 586 -25.47 -0.89 -5.27
N ALA A 587 -24.18 -1.18 -5.13
CA ALA A 587 -23.26 -1.43 -6.24
C ALA A 587 -23.24 -2.89 -6.71
N ALA A 588 -23.79 -3.83 -5.94
CA ALA A 588 -23.78 -5.25 -6.27
C ALA A 588 -24.38 -5.52 -7.66
N GLY A 589 -23.61 -6.18 -8.54
CA GLY A 589 -24.01 -6.45 -9.93
C GLY A 589 -23.79 -5.27 -10.90
N THR A 590 -23.20 -4.16 -10.45
CA THR A 590 -22.77 -3.08 -11.33
C THR A 590 -21.52 -3.51 -12.08
N THR A 591 -21.60 -3.59 -13.40
CA THR A 591 -20.43 -3.75 -14.27
C THR A 591 -19.60 -2.47 -14.24
N LEU A 592 -18.35 -2.58 -13.80
CA LEU A 592 -17.35 -1.53 -13.99
C LEU A 592 -16.52 -1.85 -15.22
N THR A 593 -16.28 -0.83 -16.05
CA THR A 593 -15.37 -0.95 -17.17
C THR A 593 -13.99 -0.55 -16.72
N GLY A 594 -13.13 -1.54 -16.49
CA GLY A 594 -11.70 -1.29 -16.38
C GLY A 594 -11.08 -1.18 -17.77
N THR A 595 -10.14 -0.28 -17.96
CA THR A 595 -9.30 -0.24 -19.16
C THR A 595 -7.94 -0.80 -18.81
N SER A 596 -7.62 -2.00 -19.32
CA SER A 596 -6.24 -2.48 -19.33
C SER A 596 -5.54 -1.82 -20.51
N THR A 597 -4.97 -0.65 -20.26
CA THR A 597 -3.84 -0.20 -21.07
C THR A 597 -2.63 -0.96 -20.56
N LEU A 598 -2.14 -1.92 -21.34
CA LEU A 598 -0.70 -2.16 -21.35
C LEU A 598 -0.09 -0.77 -21.57
N LEU A 599 0.65 -0.26 -20.59
CA LEU A 599 1.44 0.95 -20.79
C LEU A 599 2.31 0.67 -22.00
N SER A 600 1.89 1.16 -23.18
CA SER A 600 2.75 1.24 -24.33
C SER A 600 3.70 2.39 -24.04
N LEU A 601 4.74 2.08 -23.28
CA LEU A 601 5.94 2.90 -23.31
C LEU A 601 6.39 2.96 -24.79
N PRO A 602 6.76 4.14 -25.29
CA PRO A 602 6.81 4.42 -26.73
C PRO A 602 7.61 3.37 -27.48
N THR A 603 6.94 2.62 -28.36
CA THR A 603 7.56 1.66 -29.26
C THR A 603 8.37 2.39 -30.31
N ALA A 604 9.63 2.00 -30.46
CA ALA A 604 10.52 2.48 -31.52
C ALA A 604 9.87 2.38 -32.90
N ALA A 605 9.86 3.49 -33.64
CA ALA A 605 9.54 3.48 -35.05
C ALA A 605 10.48 2.51 -35.77
N SER A 606 9.90 1.61 -36.58
CA SER A 606 10.62 0.57 -37.29
C SER A 606 11.76 1.15 -38.16
N ALA A 607 13.01 0.91 -37.78
CA ALA A 607 14.12 1.08 -38.69
C ALA A 607 14.08 -0.03 -39.74
N THR A 608 13.66 0.32 -40.94
CA THR A 608 13.62 -0.56 -42.11
C THR A 608 14.97 -1.23 -42.33
N ALA A 609 14.94 -2.56 -42.45
CA ALA A 609 16.11 -3.39 -42.73
C ALA A 609 16.77 -3.02 -44.06
N THR A 610 17.72 -2.08 -44.05
CA THR A 610 18.68 -1.89 -45.14
C THR A 610 19.94 -1.26 -44.55
N ASN A 611 20.94 -2.07 -44.22
CA ASN A 611 22.39 -1.75 -44.23
C ASN A 611 23.28 -2.74 -43.44
N VAL A 612 22.92 -4.02 -43.34
CA VAL A 612 23.89 -5.06 -42.92
C VAL A 612 24.56 -5.65 -44.15
N ALA A 613 25.44 -4.88 -44.80
CA ALA A 613 26.30 -5.39 -45.86
C ALA A 613 27.59 -4.58 -46.08
N ARG A 614 28.32 -4.21 -45.02
CA ARG A 614 29.77 -3.97 -45.13
C ARG A 614 30.43 -3.84 -43.76
N LEU A 615 31.12 -4.89 -43.34
CA LEU A 615 32.42 -4.87 -42.66
C LEU A 615 32.82 -6.30 -42.31
N LYS A 616 33.17 -7.08 -43.33
CA LYS A 616 34.08 -8.22 -43.17
C LYS A 616 35.51 -7.69 -43.18
N ARG A 617 36.31 -8.26 -42.26
CA ARG A 617 37.79 -8.22 -42.14
C ARG A 617 38.39 -6.96 -41.49
N LYS A 618 38.84 -7.14 -40.23
CA LYS A 618 40.27 -6.96 -39.90
C LYS A 618 40.68 -7.88 -38.75
N ARG A 619 41.86 -8.45 -38.91
CA ARG A 619 42.51 -9.52 -38.13
C ARG A 619 42.92 -9.07 -36.74
N ALA A 620 42.94 -10.04 -35.83
CA ALA A 620 43.65 -10.02 -34.56
C ALA A 620 45.14 -9.68 -34.71
N GLN A 621 45.69 -8.95 -33.74
CA GLN A 621 47.11 -8.97 -33.40
C GLN A 621 47.26 -9.23 -31.89
N PRO A 622 48.24 -10.06 -31.47
CA PRO A 622 48.51 -10.33 -30.07
C PRO A 622 49.41 -9.25 -29.45
N LEU A 623 49.11 -8.89 -28.20
CA LEU A 623 49.97 -8.10 -27.32
C LEU A 623 51.28 -8.85 -27.06
N ARG A 624 52.41 -8.14 -27.16
CA ARG A 624 53.69 -8.53 -26.58
C ARG A 624 53.96 -7.64 -25.35
N VAL A 625 54.24 -8.35 -24.24
CA VAL A 625 54.91 -8.00 -22.97
C VAL A 625 55.01 -6.54 -22.59
#